data_AF-A0A934FN14-F1
#
_entry.id   AF-A0A934FN14-F1
#
_cell.length_a   1.000
_cell.length_b   1.000
_cell.length_c   1.000
_cell.angle_alpha   90.00
_cell.angle_beta   90.00
_cell.angle_gamma   90.00
#
_symmetry.space_group_name_H-M   'P 1'
#
loop_
_entity.id
_entity.type
_entity.pdbx_description
1 polymer ?
#
loop_
_entity_poly.entity_id
_entity_poly.type
_entity_poly.pdbx_seq_one_letter_code
_entity_poly.pdbx_strand_id
1 'polypeptide(L)'
;MAVKRMQSFSSVQPGETMSCVGCHEHRSQTPRADFHAALAVRKSAARIEPIRDAPDVFDFPRDVQPVLNALCADCHGYEQTARGGPRAGRLLLTGDRGPVFSHSYYMLTIARLFADGRNQPKSNYDPRTLGSGASKLLKMLDGSHHGVQASTQQKKLLRLWIETGAAYPGTYAALGCGMIGNYAENKQVNTGADWPETKAATKVIQDRCFRCHDQPTRLLPNNIADERGVSFWQPSLDDPRLLTSRHIVFNLSRPEKSLMLLAPLAKEAGGWDLCKKSGTTVFASTGDPGYQAIRSMIVAGHEFLDRNKRFDMTGFVPRTDWFREMKRYGMVPQCVKPEDVTDAYAIEQDYWRSLWPQPTAQASRLPAARN
;
A
#
# COMPACT_ATOMS: atom_id res chain seq x y z
N MET A 1 4.78 15.09 15.65
CA MET A 1 4.10 15.03 14.34
C MET A 1 4.79 16.04 13.43
N ALA A 2 5.05 15.70 12.16
CA ALA A 2 5.64 16.67 11.24
C ALA A 2 4.68 17.85 11.04
N VAL A 3 5.19 19.08 11.18
CA VAL A 3 4.40 20.30 10.96
C VAL A 3 4.36 20.65 9.48
N LYS A 4 5.49 20.51 8.78
CA LYS A 4 5.66 20.73 7.35
C LYS A 4 6.70 19.75 6.82
N ARG A 5 6.61 19.37 5.54
CA ARG A 5 7.54 18.44 4.88
C ARG A 5 8.20 19.11 3.69
N MET A 6 9.51 18.92 3.53
CA MET A 6 10.24 19.27 2.32
C MET A 6 10.18 18.07 1.37
N GLN A 7 9.36 18.16 0.32
CA GLN A 7 9.32 17.14 -0.73
C GLN A 7 10.36 17.45 -1.80
N SER A 8 11.62 17.17 -1.47
CA SER A 8 12.76 17.36 -2.35
C SER A 8 13.85 16.36 -1.96
N PHE A 9 14.84 16.20 -2.83
CA PHE A 9 16.04 15.43 -2.53
C PHE A 9 17.14 16.41 -2.13
N SER A 10 17.82 16.11 -1.03
CA SER A 10 19.02 16.80 -0.59
C SER A 10 20.11 15.75 -0.41
N SER A 11 21.25 16.01 -1.02
CA SER A 11 22.40 15.12 -1.01
C SER A 11 23.63 15.93 -0.61
N VAL A 12 24.48 15.34 0.22
CA VAL A 12 25.77 15.89 0.64
C VAL A 12 26.83 14.78 0.49
N GLN A 13 28.06 15.16 0.15
CA GLN A 13 29.21 14.26 0.13
C GLN A 13 29.79 14.05 1.53
N PRO A 14 30.58 12.99 1.77
CA PRO A 14 31.30 12.82 3.03
C PRO A 14 32.14 14.06 3.38
N GLY A 15 31.88 14.64 4.57
CA GLY A 15 32.53 15.86 5.05
C GLY A 15 31.89 17.18 4.58
N GLU A 16 30.92 17.13 3.67
CA GLU A 16 30.19 18.33 3.23
C GLU A 16 29.14 18.76 4.26
N THR A 17 29.02 20.08 4.45
CA THR A 17 27.99 20.69 5.31
C THR A 17 27.09 21.58 4.46
N MET A 18 25.78 21.36 4.54
CA MET A 18 24.76 22.18 3.89
C MET A 18 23.93 22.93 4.95
N SER A 19 23.68 24.22 4.73
CA SER A 19 22.81 25.05 5.58
C SER A 19 21.67 25.68 4.79
N CYS A 20 20.54 25.94 5.43
CA CYS A 20 19.41 26.67 4.85
C CYS A 20 18.98 27.85 5.75
N VAL A 21 18.37 28.88 5.16
CA VAL A 21 17.81 30.03 5.89
C VAL A 21 16.64 29.61 6.79
N GLY A 22 15.80 28.70 6.29
CA GLY A 22 14.60 28.24 6.96
C GLY A 22 13.85 27.19 6.14
N CYS A 23 12.73 26.70 6.67
CA CYS A 23 11.92 25.67 6.02
C CYS A 23 11.16 26.25 4.82
N HIS A 24 11.67 25.99 3.60
CA HIS A 24 11.10 26.43 2.33
C HIS A 24 11.31 27.93 2.00
N GLU A 25 12.35 28.54 2.58
CA GLU A 25 12.81 29.90 2.26
C GLU A 25 13.53 29.98 0.90
N HIS A 26 13.71 31.20 0.38
CA HIS A 26 14.36 31.42 -0.92
C HIS A 26 15.82 30.95 -0.91
N ARG A 27 16.19 30.12 -1.89
CA ARG A 27 17.54 29.53 -2.01
C ARG A 27 18.64 30.56 -2.34
N SER A 28 18.25 31.70 -2.90
CA SER A 28 19.15 32.84 -3.20
C SER A 28 19.27 33.83 -2.05
N GLN A 29 18.64 33.55 -0.90
CA GLN A 29 18.69 34.41 0.26
C GLN A 29 19.79 33.94 1.22
N THR A 30 20.60 34.88 1.70
CA THR A 30 21.58 34.62 2.77
C THR A 30 20.87 34.64 4.12
N PRO A 31 21.17 33.71 5.06
CA PRO A 31 20.65 33.79 6.40
C PRO A 31 21.00 35.13 7.05
N ARG A 32 20.07 35.69 7.86
CA ARG A 32 20.40 36.85 8.69
C ARG A 32 21.51 36.47 9.66
N ALA A 33 22.50 37.35 9.83
CA ALA A 33 23.67 37.12 10.69
C ALA A 33 23.36 37.01 12.19
N ASP A 34 22.09 37.13 12.60
CA ASP A 34 21.66 36.87 13.98
C ASP A 34 21.44 35.37 14.22
N PHE A 35 22.54 34.63 14.21
CA PHE A 35 22.54 33.21 14.58
C PHE A 35 22.18 32.98 16.05
N HIS A 36 22.26 34.01 16.90
CA HIS A 36 21.90 33.88 18.31
C HIS A 36 20.38 33.79 18.53
N ALA A 37 19.55 34.23 17.58
CA ALA A 37 18.09 34.18 17.69
C ALA A 37 17.50 32.76 17.58
N ALA A 38 18.16 31.82 16.88
CA ALA A 38 17.62 30.48 16.67
C ALA A 38 18.07 29.49 17.76
N LEU A 39 17.12 29.00 18.58
CA LEU A 39 17.40 28.03 19.66
C LEU A 39 18.11 26.76 19.17
N ALA A 40 17.88 26.34 17.92
CA ALA A 40 18.44 25.12 17.34
C ALA A 40 19.96 25.18 17.11
N VAL A 41 20.52 26.35 16.79
CA VAL A 41 21.97 26.50 16.52
C VAL A 41 22.80 26.71 17.80
N ARG A 42 22.13 26.85 18.96
CA ARG A 42 22.81 26.95 20.27
C ARG A 42 23.27 25.61 20.81
N LYS A 43 22.86 24.49 20.20
CA LYS A 43 23.26 23.13 20.58
C LYS A 43 24.10 22.53 19.47
N SER A 44 25.03 21.66 19.83
CA SER A 44 25.72 20.80 18.86
C SER A 44 24.71 19.99 18.05
N ALA A 45 25.07 19.69 16.80
CA ALA A 45 24.24 18.84 15.94
C ALA A 45 23.95 17.52 16.65
N ALA A 46 22.67 17.14 16.70
CA ALA A 46 22.27 15.86 17.27
C ALA A 46 22.68 14.72 16.33
N ARG A 47 23.27 13.66 16.88
CA ARG A 47 23.49 12.42 16.13
C ARG A 47 22.12 11.79 15.84
N ILE A 48 21.87 11.44 14.58
CA ILE A 48 20.64 10.73 14.21
C ILE A 48 20.77 9.30 14.75
N GLU A 49 19.83 8.90 15.59
CA GLU A 49 19.72 7.55 16.13
C GLU A 49 18.50 6.84 15.54
N PRO A 50 18.54 5.51 15.35
CA PRO A 50 17.37 4.74 14.96
C PRO A 50 16.22 4.94 15.95
N ILE A 51 15.01 5.03 15.42
CA ILE A 51 13.82 5.06 16.26
C ILE A 51 13.62 3.65 16.84
N ARG A 52 13.86 3.49 18.15
CA ARG A 52 13.63 2.22 18.86
C ARG A 52 12.24 1.68 18.57
N ASP A 53 12.08 0.37 18.54
CA ASP A 53 10.77 -0.30 18.37
C ASP A 53 10.00 0.13 17.11
N ALA A 54 10.71 0.50 16.04
CA ALA A 54 10.13 0.76 14.73
C ALA A 54 10.99 0.10 13.64
N PRO A 55 10.39 -0.43 12.56
CA PRO A 55 11.15 -0.94 11.44
C PRO A 55 11.89 0.21 10.73
N ASP A 56 13.07 -0.08 10.18
CA ASP A 56 13.81 0.89 9.34
C ASP A 56 13.03 1.21 8.05
N VAL A 57 12.47 0.16 7.42
CA VAL A 57 11.59 0.29 6.26
C VAL A 57 10.26 -0.37 6.59
N PHE A 58 9.20 0.42 6.55
CA PHE A 58 7.83 -0.05 6.79
C PHE A 58 7.32 -0.86 5.60
N ASP A 59 6.68 -1.99 5.92
CA ASP A 59 5.96 -2.85 4.99
C ASP A 59 4.51 -2.97 5.46
N PHE A 60 3.54 -2.61 4.60
CA PHE A 60 2.15 -2.49 5.05
C PHE A 60 1.57 -3.85 5.49
N PRO A 61 1.66 -4.94 4.71
CA PRO A 61 1.22 -6.26 5.17
C PRO A 61 1.91 -6.71 6.47
N ARG A 62 3.23 -6.51 6.61
CA ARG A 62 3.98 -6.97 7.79
C ARG A 62 3.71 -6.13 9.04
N ASP A 63 3.72 -4.80 8.91
CA ASP A 63 3.80 -3.89 10.06
C ASP A 63 2.46 -3.21 10.36
N VAL A 64 1.70 -2.83 9.34
CA VAL A 64 0.48 -2.01 9.49
C VAL A 64 -0.77 -2.89 9.60
N GLN A 65 -0.87 -3.92 8.75
CA GLN A 65 -2.05 -4.79 8.75
C GLN A 65 -2.32 -5.46 10.11
N PRO A 66 -1.33 -5.91 10.89
CA PRO A 66 -1.59 -6.46 12.23
C PRO A 66 -2.24 -5.45 13.18
N VAL A 67 -1.88 -4.16 13.07
CA VAL A 67 -2.53 -3.08 13.84
C VAL A 67 -4.00 -2.92 13.42
N LEU A 68 -4.28 -2.96 12.11
CA LEU A 68 -5.65 -2.90 11.59
C LEU A 68 -6.47 -4.13 11.97
N ASN A 69 -5.86 -5.32 11.99
CA ASN A 69 -6.52 -6.55 12.44
C ASN A 69 -6.96 -6.41 13.90
N ALA A 70 -6.09 -5.92 14.77
CA ALA A 70 -6.39 -5.77 16.20
C ALA A 70 -7.44 -4.68 16.50
N LEU A 71 -7.49 -3.62 15.70
CA LEU A 71 -8.30 -2.44 16.01
C LEU A 71 -9.57 -2.29 15.16
N CYS A 72 -9.55 -2.77 13.92
CA CYS A 72 -10.53 -2.38 12.90
C CYS A 72 -11.25 -3.56 12.24
N ALA A 73 -10.60 -4.70 12.05
CA ALA A 73 -11.12 -5.79 11.22
C ALA A 73 -12.42 -6.42 11.76
N ASP A 74 -12.68 -6.37 13.07
CA ASP A 74 -13.92 -6.89 13.66
C ASP A 74 -15.18 -6.20 13.11
N CYS A 75 -15.12 -4.89 12.89
CA CYS A 75 -16.24 -4.10 12.36
C CYS A 75 -16.13 -3.92 10.84
N HIS A 76 -14.91 -3.82 10.34
CA HIS A 76 -14.61 -3.61 8.92
C HIS A 76 -14.19 -4.92 8.22
N GLY A 77 -14.76 -6.04 8.64
CA GLY A 77 -14.52 -7.38 8.10
C GLY A 77 -15.64 -7.89 7.18
N TYR A 78 -15.60 -9.18 6.87
CA TYR A 78 -16.63 -9.83 6.06
C TYR A 78 -17.73 -10.47 6.90
N GLU A 79 -17.49 -10.61 8.20
CA GLU A 79 -18.36 -11.26 9.16
C GLU A 79 -19.03 -10.22 10.07
N GLN A 80 -20.25 -10.55 10.50
CA GLN A 80 -20.86 -9.87 11.64
C GLN A 80 -20.14 -10.32 12.91
N THR A 81 -19.68 -9.38 13.72
CA THR A 81 -19.12 -9.64 15.05
C THR A 81 -19.95 -8.95 16.12
N ALA A 82 -19.67 -9.25 17.39
CA ALA A 82 -20.29 -8.57 18.53
C ALA A 82 -19.98 -7.06 18.56
N ARG A 83 -18.87 -6.63 17.96
CA ARG A 83 -18.46 -5.21 17.91
C ARG A 83 -19.07 -4.46 16.72
N GLY A 84 -19.55 -5.16 15.71
CA GLY A 84 -20.17 -4.58 14.53
C GLY A 84 -19.91 -5.37 13.25
N GLY A 85 -19.99 -4.71 12.10
CA GLY A 85 -19.84 -5.33 10.79
C GLY A 85 -21.13 -5.97 10.26
N PRO A 86 -21.04 -6.82 9.22
CA PRO A 86 -19.91 -6.86 8.30
C PRO A 86 -19.76 -5.53 7.54
N ARG A 87 -18.54 -5.20 7.12
CA ARG A 87 -18.24 -4.06 6.23
C ARG A 87 -18.82 -2.73 6.75
N ALA A 88 -18.61 -2.43 8.03
CA ALA A 88 -19.03 -1.16 8.62
C ALA A 88 -18.48 0.03 7.81
N GLY A 89 -19.29 1.08 7.64
CA GLY A 89 -18.91 2.24 6.82
C GLY A 89 -18.63 1.92 5.34
N ARG A 90 -19.06 0.75 4.85
CA ARG A 90 -18.76 0.21 3.51
C ARG A 90 -17.27 -0.12 3.27
N LEU A 91 -16.47 -0.18 4.34
CA LEU A 91 -15.03 -0.45 4.27
C LEU A 91 -14.70 -1.90 4.67
N LEU A 92 -13.78 -2.51 3.91
CA LEU A 92 -13.13 -3.78 4.25
C LEU A 92 -11.68 -3.47 4.60
N LEU A 93 -11.31 -3.61 5.87
CA LEU A 93 -9.97 -3.31 6.40
C LEU A 93 -9.18 -4.57 6.75
N THR A 94 -9.56 -5.70 6.17
CA THR A 94 -8.85 -6.97 6.28
C THR A 94 -7.64 -7.03 5.34
N GLY A 95 -6.66 -7.86 5.70
CA GLY A 95 -5.44 -8.09 4.91
C GLY A 95 -5.64 -8.95 3.66
N ASP A 96 -6.89 -9.26 3.28
CA ASP A 96 -7.20 -10.07 2.12
C ASP A 96 -6.63 -9.45 0.84
N ARG A 97 -6.12 -10.31 -0.04
CA ARG A 97 -5.42 -9.89 -1.25
C ARG A 97 -6.41 -9.57 -2.36
N GLY A 98 -6.34 -8.35 -2.87
CA GLY A 98 -6.80 -8.05 -4.23
C GLY A 98 -5.69 -8.37 -5.26
N PRO A 99 -5.89 -7.96 -6.53
CA PRO A 99 -4.95 -8.26 -7.62
C PRO A 99 -3.54 -7.67 -7.45
N VAL A 100 -3.41 -6.56 -6.70
CA VAL A 100 -2.15 -5.84 -6.47
C VAL A 100 -2.03 -5.46 -4.99
N PHE A 101 -3.00 -4.72 -4.48
CA PHE A 101 -3.07 -4.27 -3.09
C PHE A 101 -3.96 -5.20 -2.25
N SER A 102 -3.75 -5.19 -0.93
CA SER A 102 -4.74 -5.73 0.00
C SER A 102 -6.00 -4.85 0.01
N HIS A 103 -7.11 -5.43 0.45
CA HIS A 103 -8.38 -4.72 0.55
C HIS A 103 -8.26 -3.51 1.48
N SER A 104 -7.65 -3.71 2.64
CA SER A 104 -7.36 -2.66 3.61
C SER A 104 -6.57 -1.48 3.05
N TYR A 105 -5.43 -1.72 2.37
CA TYR A 105 -4.59 -0.64 1.85
C TYR A 105 -5.35 0.19 0.83
N TYR A 106 -6.04 -0.48 -0.10
CA TYR A 106 -6.82 0.19 -1.12
C TYR A 106 -7.99 0.97 -0.51
N MET A 107 -8.72 0.37 0.43
CA MET A 107 -9.87 0.98 1.11
C MET A 107 -9.46 2.19 1.96
N LEU A 108 -8.36 2.11 2.72
CA LEU A 108 -7.80 3.26 3.46
C LEU A 108 -7.48 4.43 2.53
N THR A 109 -6.93 4.12 1.35
CA THR A 109 -6.55 5.11 0.33
C THR A 109 -7.77 5.83 -0.23
N ILE A 110 -8.77 5.09 -0.74
CA ILE A 110 -9.96 5.71 -1.36
C ILE A 110 -10.87 6.39 -0.32
N ALA A 111 -10.82 5.96 0.94
CA ALA A 111 -11.51 6.62 2.05
C ALA A 111 -10.78 7.86 2.57
N ARG A 112 -9.59 8.19 2.03
CA ARG A 112 -8.77 9.35 2.42
C ARG A 112 -8.45 9.34 3.93
N LEU A 113 -8.12 8.17 4.48
CA LEU A 113 -7.87 8.00 5.91
C LEU A 113 -6.43 8.38 6.30
N PHE A 114 -5.51 8.41 5.35
CA PHE A 114 -4.18 8.99 5.50
C PHE A 114 -3.88 10.00 4.38
N ALA A 115 -2.87 10.85 4.61
CA ALA A 115 -2.44 11.88 3.67
C ALA A 115 -0.96 11.69 3.27
N ASP A 116 -0.74 11.14 2.07
CA ASP A 116 0.57 10.85 1.47
C ASP A 116 0.96 11.83 0.34
N GLY A 117 0.04 12.71 -0.07
CA GLY A 117 0.25 13.70 -1.14
C GLY A 117 -0.05 13.18 -2.54
N ARG A 118 -0.34 11.88 -2.70
CA ARG A 118 -0.78 11.22 -3.95
C ARG A 118 0.04 11.55 -5.19
N ASN A 119 1.35 11.75 -5.05
CA ASN A 119 2.27 12.10 -6.14
C ASN A 119 1.79 13.30 -6.98
N GLN A 120 1.07 14.26 -6.36
CA GLN A 120 0.70 15.49 -7.05
C GLN A 120 1.96 16.28 -7.40
N PRO A 121 1.97 17.05 -8.52
CA PRO A 121 3.07 17.93 -8.87
C PRO A 121 3.09 19.19 -7.98
N LYS A 122 3.00 18.99 -6.67
CA LYS A 122 3.02 20.00 -5.61
C LYS A 122 4.02 19.53 -4.57
N SER A 123 5.01 20.38 -4.26
CA SER A 123 6.06 20.06 -3.28
C SER A 123 6.04 20.96 -2.05
N ASN A 124 5.40 22.14 -2.14
CA ASN A 124 5.21 23.08 -1.03
C ASN A 124 3.77 22.99 -0.51
N TYR A 125 3.56 22.24 0.55
CA TYR A 125 2.28 22.11 1.22
C TYR A 125 2.19 23.05 2.43
N ASP A 126 0.99 23.57 2.69
CA ASP A 126 0.74 24.34 3.90
C ASP A 126 0.95 23.48 5.15
N PRO A 127 1.33 24.08 6.29
CA PRO A 127 1.52 23.34 7.53
C PRO A 127 0.32 22.45 7.88
N ARG A 128 0.59 21.22 8.32
CA ARG A 128 -0.38 20.20 8.75
C ARG A 128 -1.37 19.74 7.67
N THR A 129 -1.09 19.96 6.39
CA THR A 129 -1.93 19.46 5.27
C THR A 129 -1.47 18.13 4.68
N LEU A 130 -0.36 17.58 5.18
CA LEU A 130 0.22 16.32 4.74
C LEU A 130 0.68 15.49 5.95
N GLY A 131 0.81 14.16 5.78
CA GLY A 131 1.37 13.27 6.77
C GLY A 131 0.45 13.06 7.98
N SER A 132 1.05 12.80 9.15
CA SER A 132 0.28 12.42 10.34
C SER A 132 -0.71 13.51 10.80
N GLY A 133 -0.35 14.79 10.68
CA GLY A 133 -1.20 15.91 11.07
C GLY A 133 -2.51 16.02 10.26
N ALA A 134 -2.50 15.59 9.00
CA ALA A 134 -3.66 15.60 8.11
C ALA A 134 -4.43 14.27 8.08
N SER A 135 -3.87 13.20 8.66
CA SER A 135 -4.41 11.86 8.54
C SER A 135 -5.57 11.62 9.52
N LYS A 136 -6.76 11.38 8.99
CA LYS A 136 -7.98 11.14 9.78
C LYS A 136 -7.90 9.90 10.65
N LEU A 137 -7.22 8.85 10.16
CA LEU A 137 -7.03 7.58 10.88
C LEU A 137 -6.51 7.81 12.30
N LEU A 138 -5.53 8.71 12.49
CA LEU A 138 -4.90 8.93 13.78
C LEU A 138 -5.83 9.61 14.81
N LYS A 139 -6.91 10.26 14.35
CA LYS A 139 -7.94 10.87 15.21
C LYS A 139 -8.97 9.86 15.72
N MET A 140 -8.93 8.62 15.21
CA MET A 140 -9.90 7.57 15.53
C MET A 140 -9.33 6.53 16.52
N LEU A 141 -8.20 6.82 17.16
CA LEU A 141 -7.40 5.85 17.94
C LEU A 141 -7.43 6.11 19.45
N ASP A 142 -8.22 7.06 19.92
CA ASP A 142 -8.26 7.53 21.32
C ASP A 142 -9.52 7.10 22.09
N GLY A 143 -10.35 6.22 21.52
CA GLY A 143 -11.62 5.77 22.08
C GLY A 143 -12.85 6.47 21.50
N SER A 144 -12.69 7.63 20.84
CA SER A 144 -13.81 8.39 20.27
C SER A 144 -14.52 7.67 19.11
N HIS A 145 -13.82 6.81 18.38
CA HIS A 145 -14.39 6.02 17.29
C HIS A 145 -14.85 4.65 17.81
N HIS A 146 -16.10 4.59 18.29
CA HIS A 146 -16.75 3.36 18.77
C HIS A 146 -15.93 2.58 19.81
N GLY A 147 -15.26 3.29 20.73
CA GLY A 147 -14.47 2.68 21.80
C GLY A 147 -13.13 2.08 21.34
N VAL A 148 -12.73 2.25 20.08
CA VAL A 148 -11.43 1.80 19.58
C VAL A 148 -10.32 2.65 20.21
N GLN A 149 -9.48 2.03 21.03
CA GLN A 149 -8.34 2.69 21.66
C GLN A 149 -7.04 1.94 21.32
N ALA A 150 -6.14 2.62 20.61
CA ALA A 150 -4.85 2.07 20.25
C ALA A 150 -3.82 2.28 21.37
N SER A 151 -2.93 1.30 21.54
CA SER A 151 -1.73 1.44 22.37
C SER A 151 -0.78 2.51 21.84
N THR A 152 0.12 2.99 22.70
CA THR A 152 1.20 3.92 22.32
C THR A 152 2.03 3.39 21.14
N GLN A 153 2.32 2.08 21.14
CA GLN A 153 3.10 1.45 20.08
C GLN A 153 2.34 1.41 18.75
N GLN A 154 1.06 1.04 18.75
CA GLN A 154 0.23 1.06 17.54
C GLN A 154 0.10 2.48 16.96
N LYS A 155 -0.11 3.50 17.81
CA LYS A 155 -0.14 4.91 17.40
C LYS A 155 1.19 5.34 16.78
N LYS A 156 2.31 4.95 17.38
CA LYS A 156 3.66 5.26 16.88
C LYS A 156 3.90 4.61 15.52
N LEU A 157 3.56 3.33 15.35
CA LEU A 157 3.73 2.58 14.12
C LEU A 157 2.92 3.21 12.97
N LEU A 158 1.61 3.41 13.16
CA LEU A 158 0.75 4.03 12.14
C LEU A 158 1.23 5.44 11.78
N ARG A 159 1.64 6.23 12.78
CA ARG A 159 2.19 7.57 12.56
C ARG A 159 3.44 7.51 11.70
N LEU A 160 4.41 6.67 12.05
CA LEU A 160 5.69 6.60 11.34
C LEU A 160 5.53 6.06 9.92
N TRP A 161 4.69 5.04 9.70
CA TRP A 161 4.35 4.57 8.36
C TRP A 161 3.81 5.69 7.46
N ILE A 162 2.93 6.56 8.00
CA ILE A 162 2.42 7.73 7.27
C ILE A 162 3.54 8.75 7.01
N GLU A 163 4.40 9.01 8.00
CA GLU A 163 5.52 9.94 7.83
C GLU A 163 6.55 9.45 6.80
N THR A 164 6.72 8.15 6.62
CA THR A 164 7.59 7.56 5.60
C THR A 164 6.90 7.40 4.23
N GLY A 165 5.72 7.99 4.04
CA GLY A 165 5.04 8.04 2.73
C GLY A 165 3.95 6.99 2.53
N ALA A 166 3.59 6.25 3.57
CA ALA A 166 2.50 5.27 3.56
C ALA A 166 2.63 4.20 2.46
N ALA A 167 3.86 3.72 2.19
CA ALA A 167 4.13 2.72 1.17
C ALA A 167 3.41 1.39 1.44
N TYR A 168 3.10 0.65 0.37
CA TYR A 168 2.53 -0.70 0.45
C TYR A 168 3.62 -1.77 0.67
N PRO A 169 4.53 -2.04 -0.30
CA PRO A 169 5.68 -2.89 -0.04
C PRO A 169 6.81 -2.10 0.66
N GLY A 170 7.48 -2.76 1.60
CA GLY A 170 8.71 -2.27 2.23
C GLY A 170 9.99 -2.83 1.57
N THR A 171 9.89 -3.37 0.37
CA THR A 171 11.00 -3.99 -0.37
C THR A 171 10.93 -3.67 -1.86
N TYR A 172 12.09 -3.47 -2.50
CA TYR A 172 12.18 -3.29 -3.95
C TYR A 172 11.91 -4.58 -4.72
N ALA A 173 12.16 -5.74 -4.09
CA ALA A 173 11.88 -7.06 -4.66
C ALA A 173 10.41 -7.23 -5.09
N ALA A 174 9.48 -6.52 -4.44
CA ALA A 174 8.06 -6.58 -4.74
C ALA A 174 7.68 -6.05 -6.15
N LEU A 175 8.56 -5.28 -6.80
CA LEU A 175 8.23 -4.55 -8.02
C LEU A 175 7.90 -5.51 -9.18
N GLY A 176 6.62 -5.53 -9.58
CA GLY A 176 6.15 -6.28 -10.74
C GLY A 176 6.10 -7.79 -10.55
N CYS A 177 6.05 -8.28 -9.30
CA CYS A 177 6.04 -9.72 -9.00
C CYS A 177 4.71 -10.16 -8.37
N GLY A 178 4.19 -11.34 -8.76
CA GLY A 178 3.04 -11.99 -8.11
C GLY A 178 1.67 -11.32 -8.28
N MET A 179 1.60 -10.21 -9.01
CA MET A 179 0.40 -9.40 -9.19
C MET A 179 -0.38 -9.83 -10.44
N ILE A 180 -1.70 -9.63 -10.42
CA ILE A 180 -2.59 -9.80 -11.57
C ILE A 180 -2.95 -8.43 -12.11
N GLY A 181 -2.75 -8.20 -13.40
CA GLY A 181 -2.97 -6.91 -14.06
C GLY A 181 -1.97 -5.84 -13.65
N ASN A 182 -0.71 -6.21 -13.36
CA ASN A 182 0.38 -5.26 -13.16
C ASN A 182 0.89 -4.72 -14.49
N TYR A 183 1.80 -3.75 -14.44
CA TYR A 183 2.37 -3.14 -15.63
C TYR A 183 3.82 -3.54 -15.85
N ALA A 184 4.17 -3.81 -17.11
CA ALA A 184 5.52 -3.91 -17.62
C ALA A 184 5.63 -2.99 -18.84
N GLU A 185 6.55 -2.03 -18.83
CA GLU A 185 6.74 -1.06 -19.93
C GLU A 185 5.43 -0.38 -20.39
N ASN A 186 4.63 0.10 -19.42
CA ASN A 186 3.31 0.72 -19.65
C ASN A 186 2.26 -0.20 -20.30
N LYS A 187 2.51 -1.51 -20.41
CA LYS A 187 1.53 -2.51 -20.84
C LYS A 187 1.06 -3.32 -19.65
N GLN A 188 -0.25 -3.52 -19.55
CA GLN A 188 -0.81 -4.39 -18.53
C GLN A 188 -0.49 -5.86 -18.88
N VAL A 189 0.04 -6.61 -17.92
CA VAL A 189 0.42 -8.02 -18.03
C VAL A 189 -0.30 -8.85 -16.99
N ASN A 190 -0.25 -10.19 -17.12
CA ASN A 190 -0.91 -11.11 -16.20
C ASN A 190 -2.40 -10.79 -16.05
N THR A 191 -3.09 -10.50 -17.16
CA THR A 191 -4.47 -9.99 -17.11
C THR A 191 -5.50 -11.09 -16.85
N GLY A 192 -5.15 -12.33 -17.20
CA GLY A 192 -6.05 -13.48 -17.12
C GLY A 192 -7.28 -13.38 -18.02
N ALA A 193 -7.28 -12.46 -18.99
CA ALA A 193 -8.41 -12.22 -19.89
C ALA A 193 -8.69 -13.40 -20.84
N ASP A 194 -7.65 -14.18 -21.14
CA ASP A 194 -7.69 -15.32 -22.03
C ASP A 194 -8.12 -16.64 -21.36
N TRP A 195 -8.12 -16.67 -20.02
CA TRP A 195 -8.51 -17.85 -19.24
C TRP A 195 -9.94 -18.30 -19.54
N PRO A 196 -10.20 -19.61 -19.71
CA PRO A 196 -11.55 -20.13 -19.94
C PRO A 196 -12.56 -19.67 -18.89
N GLU A 197 -12.14 -19.66 -17.61
CA GLU A 197 -12.95 -19.24 -16.47
C GLU A 197 -13.33 -17.77 -16.56
N THR A 198 -12.37 -16.91 -16.97
CA THR A 198 -12.61 -15.47 -17.16
C THR A 198 -13.60 -15.21 -18.28
N LYS A 199 -13.50 -15.92 -19.41
CA LYS A 199 -14.45 -15.79 -20.53
C LYS A 199 -15.86 -16.21 -20.11
N ALA A 200 -15.98 -17.32 -19.39
CA ALA A 200 -17.27 -17.77 -18.85
C ALA A 200 -17.87 -16.77 -17.86
N ALA A 201 -17.06 -16.27 -16.91
CA ALA A 201 -17.50 -15.27 -15.94
C ALA A 201 -17.91 -13.95 -16.60
N THR A 202 -17.15 -13.48 -17.60
CA THR A 202 -17.44 -12.25 -18.34
C THR A 202 -18.84 -12.29 -18.96
N LYS A 203 -19.19 -13.42 -19.61
CA LYS A 203 -20.53 -13.62 -20.18
C LYS A 203 -21.62 -13.49 -19.11
N VAL A 204 -21.42 -14.11 -17.94
CA VAL A 204 -22.39 -14.02 -16.84
C VAL A 204 -22.53 -12.59 -16.29
N ILE A 205 -21.41 -11.88 -16.11
CA ILE A 205 -21.42 -10.48 -15.65
C ILE A 205 -22.20 -9.61 -16.64
N GLN A 206 -21.97 -9.78 -17.94
CA GLN A 206 -22.71 -9.07 -18.99
C GLN A 206 -24.19 -9.45 -19.02
N ASP A 207 -24.52 -10.74 -18.96
CA ASP A 207 -25.90 -11.21 -19.08
C ASP A 207 -26.75 -10.85 -17.84
N ARG A 208 -26.15 -10.88 -16.63
CA ARG A 208 -26.90 -10.79 -15.36
C ARG A 208 -26.68 -9.51 -14.55
N CYS A 209 -25.53 -8.85 -14.68
CA CYS A 209 -25.22 -7.65 -13.90
C CYS A 209 -25.34 -6.36 -14.72
N PHE A 210 -25.19 -6.42 -16.05
CA PHE A 210 -25.12 -5.25 -16.91
C PHE A 210 -26.35 -4.34 -16.80
N ARG A 211 -27.57 -4.88 -16.67
CA ARG A 211 -28.80 -4.07 -16.53
C ARG A 211 -28.73 -3.02 -15.41
N CYS A 212 -27.94 -3.24 -14.36
CA CYS A 212 -27.75 -2.29 -13.26
C CYS A 212 -26.39 -1.58 -13.28
N HIS A 213 -25.50 -2.01 -14.17
CA HIS A 213 -24.10 -1.61 -14.27
C HIS A 213 -23.74 -1.19 -15.70
N ASP A 214 -24.71 -0.68 -16.47
CA ASP A 214 -24.55 -0.22 -17.86
C ASP A 214 -24.02 1.23 -17.94
N GLN A 215 -24.22 2.00 -16.88
CA GLN A 215 -23.74 3.38 -16.81
C GLN A 215 -22.21 3.43 -16.61
N PRO A 216 -21.50 4.36 -17.29
CA PRO A 216 -20.05 4.51 -17.15
C PRO A 216 -19.56 4.64 -15.69
N THR A 217 -20.34 5.29 -14.83
CA THR A 217 -20.02 5.51 -13.41
C THR A 217 -20.24 4.29 -12.52
N ARG A 218 -20.87 3.23 -13.04
CA ARG A 218 -21.25 2.01 -12.30
C ARG A 218 -20.69 0.72 -12.88
N LEU A 219 -19.88 0.78 -13.94
CA LEU A 219 -19.31 -0.41 -14.57
C LEU A 219 -18.65 -1.37 -13.56
N LEU A 220 -18.81 -2.67 -13.78
CA LEU A 220 -18.11 -3.72 -13.03
C LEU A 220 -16.90 -4.24 -13.81
N PRO A 221 -15.83 -4.70 -13.12
CA PRO A 221 -14.71 -5.33 -13.80
C PRO A 221 -15.18 -6.63 -14.47
N ASN A 222 -14.91 -6.79 -15.76
CA ASN A 222 -15.24 -8.03 -16.48
C ASN A 222 -14.23 -9.15 -16.21
N ASN A 223 -13.02 -8.79 -15.76
CA ASN A 223 -11.98 -9.73 -15.34
C ASN A 223 -11.19 -9.15 -14.15
N ILE A 224 -10.30 -9.96 -13.58
CA ILE A 224 -9.56 -9.63 -12.35
C ILE A 224 -8.58 -8.45 -12.56
N ALA A 225 -8.11 -8.23 -13.79
CA ALA A 225 -7.23 -7.11 -14.15
C ALA A 225 -7.99 -5.88 -14.68
N ASP A 226 -9.30 -5.96 -14.89
CA ASP A 226 -10.05 -4.88 -15.54
C ASP A 226 -10.16 -3.63 -14.65
N GLU A 227 -9.59 -2.53 -15.13
CA GLU A 227 -9.58 -1.23 -14.48
C GLU A 227 -10.81 -0.38 -14.85
N ARG A 228 -11.58 -0.78 -15.87
CA ARG A 228 -12.76 -0.09 -16.39
C ARG A 228 -12.49 1.37 -16.77
N GLY A 229 -11.26 1.65 -17.23
CA GLY A 229 -10.81 3.01 -17.56
C GLY A 229 -10.54 3.93 -16.36
N VAL A 230 -10.49 3.40 -15.13
CA VAL A 230 -9.98 4.13 -13.97
C VAL A 230 -8.46 3.98 -13.95
N SER A 231 -7.73 5.08 -14.03
CA SER A 231 -6.26 5.04 -13.96
C SER A 231 -5.77 4.34 -12.69
N PHE A 232 -4.98 3.28 -12.86
CA PHE A 232 -4.26 2.64 -11.75
C PHE A 232 -3.28 3.60 -11.06
N TRP A 233 -2.59 4.44 -11.83
CA TRP A 233 -1.52 5.31 -11.33
C TRP A 233 -2.02 6.57 -10.64
N GLN A 234 -3.03 7.21 -11.22
CA GLN A 234 -3.55 8.50 -10.78
C GLN A 234 -5.08 8.53 -10.92
N PRO A 235 -5.80 7.71 -10.13
CA PRO A 235 -7.25 7.78 -10.14
C PRO A 235 -7.74 9.11 -9.56
N SER A 236 -8.82 9.66 -10.11
CA SER A 236 -9.59 10.68 -9.40
C SER A 236 -10.21 10.05 -8.16
N LEU A 237 -9.94 10.60 -6.97
CA LEU A 237 -10.47 10.08 -5.71
C LEU A 237 -11.98 10.31 -5.54
N ASP A 238 -12.60 11.10 -6.43
CA ASP A 238 -14.05 11.30 -6.47
C ASP A 238 -14.72 10.39 -7.52
N ASP A 239 -13.96 9.51 -8.19
CA ASP A 239 -14.52 8.57 -9.16
C ASP A 239 -15.40 7.52 -8.46
N PRO A 240 -16.71 7.45 -8.78
CA PRO A 240 -17.64 6.53 -8.11
C PRO A 240 -17.28 5.05 -8.32
N ARG A 241 -16.53 4.73 -9.38
CA ARG A 241 -16.11 3.36 -9.69
C ARG A 241 -15.09 2.82 -8.68
N LEU A 242 -14.45 3.67 -7.87
CA LEU A 242 -13.46 3.23 -6.87
C LEU A 242 -14.05 2.24 -5.85
N LEU A 243 -15.32 2.39 -5.49
CA LEU A 243 -16.00 1.49 -4.55
C LEU A 243 -16.29 0.09 -5.12
N THR A 244 -16.17 -0.08 -6.44
CA THR A 244 -16.28 -1.36 -7.16
C THR A 244 -14.99 -1.71 -7.90
N SER A 245 -13.86 -1.19 -7.42
CA SER A 245 -12.53 -1.53 -7.93
C SER A 245 -12.23 -3.01 -7.88
N ARG A 246 -11.43 -3.51 -8.84
CA ARG A 246 -10.91 -4.88 -8.85
C ARG A 246 -10.19 -5.27 -7.56
N HIS A 247 -9.61 -4.29 -6.84
CA HIS A 247 -8.96 -4.50 -5.55
C HIS A 247 -9.92 -4.72 -4.38
N ILE A 248 -11.22 -4.48 -4.57
CA ILE A 248 -12.26 -4.63 -3.56
C ILE A 248 -13.18 -5.80 -3.91
N VAL A 249 -13.57 -5.89 -5.18
CA VAL A 249 -14.65 -6.80 -5.58
C VAL A 249 -14.19 -8.24 -5.73
N PHE A 250 -12.87 -8.46 -5.89
CA PHE A 250 -12.23 -9.77 -5.90
C PHE A 250 -11.38 -9.95 -4.64
N ASN A 251 -11.67 -11.01 -3.90
CA ASN A 251 -10.88 -11.47 -2.77
C ASN A 251 -10.13 -12.74 -3.20
N LEU A 252 -8.81 -12.62 -3.39
CA LEU A 252 -7.93 -13.71 -3.82
C LEU A 252 -7.31 -14.48 -2.65
N SER A 253 -7.64 -14.13 -1.41
CA SER A 253 -7.28 -14.91 -0.22
C SER A 253 -8.41 -15.83 0.22
N ARG A 254 -9.66 -15.39 0.02
CA ARG A 254 -10.90 -16.10 0.33
C ARG A 254 -11.89 -15.88 -0.82
N PRO A 255 -11.81 -16.66 -1.91
CA PRO A 255 -12.60 -16.45 -3.13
C PRO A 255 -14.10 -16.24 -2.88
N GLU A 256 -14.71 -17.03 -2.00
CA GLU A 256 -16.12 -16.98 -1.61
C GLU A 256 -16.53 -15.67 -0.91
N LYS A 257 -15.57 -14.92 -0.35
CA LYS A 257 -15.80 -13.61 0.28
C LYS A 257 -15.74 -12.45 -0.71
N SER A 258 -15.51 -12.71 -2.00
CA SER A 258 -15.49 -11.67 -3.03
C SER A 258 -16.83 -10.94 -3.12
N LEU A 259 -16.82 -9.61 -3.24
CA LEU A 259 -18.07 -8.86 -3.39
C LEU A 259 -18.80 -9.18 -4.68
N MET A 260 -18.08 -9.59 -5.74
CA MET A 260 -18.71 -10.10 -6.97
C MET A 260 -19.57 -11.35 -6.74
N LEU A 261 -19.38 -12.05 -5.62
CA LEU A 261 -20.19 -13.20 -5.22
C LEU A 261 -21.19 -12.82 -4.13
N LEU A 262 -20.73 -12.13 -3.08
CA LEU A 262 -21.57 -11.81 -1.91
C LEU A 262 -22.67 -10.80 -2.24
N ALA A 263 -22.38 -9.74 -3.00
CA ALA A 263 -23.36 -8.68 -3.28
C ALA A 263 -24.60 -9.17 -4.07
N PRO A 264 -24.47 -9.99 -5.14
CA PRO A 264 -25.61 -10.50 -5.90
C PRO A 264 -26.30 -11.74 -5.30
N LEU A 265 -25.70 -12.40 -4.31
CA LEU A 265 -26.21 -13.63 -3.69
C LEU A 265 -27.30 -13.32 -2.63
N ALA A 266 -28.35 -14.15 -2.62
CA ALA A 266 -29.44 -14.11 -1.63
C ALA A 266 -28.93 -14.18 -0.18
N LYS A 267 -29.62 -13.51 0.76
CA LYS A 267 -29.26 -13.56 2.19
C LYS A 267 -29.39 -14.96 2.77
N GLU A 268 -30.40 -15.69 2.32
CA GLU A 268 -30.70 -17.06 2.74
C GLU A 268 -29.59 -18.04 2.32
N ALA A 269 -28.84 -17.70 1.28
CA ALA A 269 -27.66 -18.44 0.83
C ALA A 269 -26.34 -17.89 1.41
N GLY A 270 -26.39 -17.00 2.40
CA GLY A 270 -25.23 -16.38 3.03
C GLY A 270 -24.64 -15.18 2.29
N GLY A 271 -25.34 -14.67 1.27
CA GLY A 271 -24.98 -13.44 0.55
C GLY A 271 -25.47 -12.17 1.25
N TRP A 272 -25.22 -11.03 0.61
CA TRP A 272 -25.62 -9.71 1.11
C TRP A 272 -26.85 -9.13 0.39
N ASP A 273 -27.26 -9.74 -0.73
CA ASP A 273 -28.46 -9.38 -1.51
C ASP A 273 -28.56 -7.87 -1.80
N LEU A 274 -27.41 -7.24 -2.07
CA LEU A 274 -27.30 -5.79 -2.29
C LEU A 274 -27.92 -5.39 -3.63
N CYS A 275 -27.99 -6.31 -4.59
CA CYS A 275 -28.56 -6.09 -5.91
C CYS A 275 -30.10 -6.05 -5.89
N LYS A 276 -30.78 -6.60 -4.87
CA LYS A 276 -32.26 -6.67 -4.81
C LYS A 276 -32.97 -5.32 -4.92
N LYS A 277 -32.28 -4.21 -4.64
CA LYS A 277 -32.80 -2.86 -4.89
C LYS A 277 -33.20 -2.60 -6.35
N SER A 278 -32.72 -3.41 -7.30
CA SER A 278 -33.13 -3.37 -8.71
C SER A 278 -34.31 -4.28 -9.07
N GLY A 279 -34.89 -4.99 -8.09
CA GLY A 279 -36.11 -5.79 -8.27
C GLY A 279 -35.90 -7.30 -8.41
N THR A 280 -34.65 -7.80 -8.41
CA THR A 280 -34.38 -9.25 -8.52
C THR A 280 -33.11 -9.64 -7.77
N THR A 281 -33.16 -10.75 -7.03
CA THR A 281 -31.97 -11.42 -6.50
C THR A 281 -31.26 -12.16 -7.64
N VAL A 282 -30.00 -11.84 -7.88
CA VAL A 282 -29.27 -12.30 -9.08
C VAL A 282 -28.87 -13.77 -8.97
N PHE A 283 -28.43 -14.20 -7.78
CA PHE A 283 -28.14 -15.61 -7.49
C PHE A 283 -28.92 -16.06 -6.25
N ALA A 284 -29.79 -17.05 -6.44
CA ALA A 284 -30.59 -17.60 -5.34
C ALA A 284 -29.78 -18.52 -4.41
N SER A 285 -28.73 -19.18 -4.94
CA SER A 285 -27.87 -20.07 -4.17
C SER A 285 -26.45 -20.08 -4.72
N THR A 286 -25.51 -20.62 -3.94
CA THR A 286 -24.14 -20.88 -4.38
C THR A 286 -24.07 -21.96 -5.47
N GLY A 287 -25.12 -22.75 -5.67
CA GLY A 287 -25.20 -23.74 -6.76
C GLY A 287 -25.57 -23.15 -8.12
N ASP A 288 -25.89 -21.86 -8.22
CA ASP A 288 -26.23 -21.23 -9.50
C ASP A 288 -25.05 -21.30 -10.49
N PRO A 289 -25.27 -21.71 -11.76
CA PRO A 289 -24.19 -21.83 -12.74
C PRO A 289 -23.44 -20.52 -12.99
N GLY A 290 -24.12 -19.39 -12.94
CA GLY A 290 -23.52 -18.06 -13.06
C GLY A 290 -22.69 -17.69 -11.83
N TYR A 291 -23.16 -18.02 -10.63
CA TYR A 291 -22.36 -17.86 -9.41
C TYR A 291 -21.06 -18.69 -9.50
N GLN A 292 -21.17 -19.95 -9.91
CA GLN A 292 -20.02 -20.84 -10.05
C GLN A 292 -19.05 -20.35 -11.13
N ALA A 293 -19.52 -19.84 -12.26
CA ALA A 293 -18.66 -19.27 -13.30
C ALA A 293 -17.81 -18.10 -12.77
N ILE A 294 -18.43 -17.14 -12.07
CA ILE A 294 -17.70 -16.01 -11.45
C ILE A 294 -16.74 -16.53 -10.38
N ARG A 295 -17.16 -17.48 -9.55
CA ARG A 295 -16.31 -18.08 -8.52
C ARG A 295 -15.10 -18.77 -9.12
N SER A 296 -15.25 -19.53 -10.20
CA SER A 296 -14.15 -20.21 -10.90
C SER A 296 -13.11 -19.22 -11.42
N MET A 297 -13.53 -18.08 -11.98
CA MET A 297 -12.58 -17.02 -12.37
C MET A 297 -11.76 -16.53 -11.17
N ILE A 298 -12.41 -16.27 -10.04
CA ILE A 298 -11.75 -15.79 -8.82
C ILE A 298 -10.78 -16.85 -8.26
N VAL A 299 -11.20 -18.13 -8.27
CA VAL A 299 -10.35 -19.26 -7.88
C VAL A 299 -9.13 -19.37 -8.79
N ALA A 300 -9.29 -19.24 -10.12
CA ALA A 300 -8.17 -19.21 -11.05
C ALA A 300 -7.19 -18.07 -10.74
N GLY A 301 -7.70 -16.90 -10.33
CA GLY A 301 -6.87 -15.78 -9.85
C GLY A 301 -6.14 -16.08 -8.54
N HIS A 302 -6.80 -16.74 -7.59
CA HIS A 302 -6.18 -17.20 -6.35
C HIS A 302 -5.04 -18.20 -6.64
N GLU A 303 -5.29 -19.21 -7.47
CA GLU A 303 -4.28 -20.20 -7.86
C GLU A 303 -3.11 -19.58 -8.63
N PHE A 304 -3.38 -18.59 -9.51
CA PHE A 304 -2.32 -17.84 -10.17
C PHE A 304 -1.43 -17.12 -9.16
N LEU A 305 -2.03 -16.52 -8.13
CA LEU A 305 -1.33 -15.81 -7.06
C LEU A 305 -0.55 -16.78 -6.15
N ASP A 306 -1.06 -17.99 -5.89
CA ASP A 306 -0.34 -19.04 -5.14
C ASP A 306 0.86 -19.60 -5.91
N ARG A 307 0.76 -19.71 -7.24
CA ARG A 307 1.89 -20.12 -8.10
C ARG A 307 2.96 -19.04 -8.20
N ASN A 308 2.57 -17.80 -8.51
CA ASN A 308 3.53 -16.73 -8.77
C ASN A 308 4.06 -16.06 -7.49
N LYS A 309 3.22 -16.03 -6.46
CA LYS A 309 3.46 -15.47 -5.12
C LYS A 309 3.80 -13.99 -5.11
N ARG A 310 3.17 -13.27 -4.19
CA ARG A 310 3.50 -11.87 -3.91
C ARG A 310 4.57 -11.77 -2.84
N PHE A 311 5.19 -10.60 -2.72
CA PHE A 311 6.19 -10.31 -1.69
C PHE A 311 5.71 -10.63 -0.26
N ASP A 312 4.41 -10.55 -0.02
CA ASP A 312 3.76 -10.84 1.26
C ASP A 312 3.31 -12.32 1.42
N MET A 313 3.92 -13.24 0.66
CA MET A 313 3.57 -14.67 0.66
C MET A 313 4.81 -15.56 0.86
N THR A 314 4.61 -16.67 1.56
CA THR A 314 5.68 -17.63 1.86
C THR A 314 6.27 -18.25 0.60
N GLY A 315 7.60 -18.22 0.51
CA GLY A 315 8.35 -18.74 -0.64
C GLY A 315 8.21 -17.87 -1.88
N PHE A 316 7.93 -16.58 -1.70
CA PHE A 316 8.09 -15.55 -2.72
C PHE A 316 9.51 -15.55 -3.29
N VAL A 317 9.63 -15.41 -4.60
CA VAL A 317 10.91 -15.31 -5.31
C VAL A 317 10.93 -13.99 -6.09
N PRO A 318 11.91 -13.11 -5.86
CA PRO A 318 12.05 -11.87 -6.62
C PRO A 318 12.27 -12.12 -8.12
N ARG A 319 11.88 -11.16 -8.97
CA ARG A 319 12.16 -11.24 -10.42
C ARG A 319 13.66 -11.24 -10.72
N THR A 320 14.00 -11.76 -11.89
CA THR A 320 15.38 -11.85 -12.40
C THR A 320 16.14 -10.53 -12.41
N ASP A 321 15.47 -9.40 -12.68
CA ASP A 321 16.12 -8.07 -12.67
C ASP A 321 16.59 -7.66 -11.28
N TRP A 322 15.78 -7.89 -10.24
CA TRP A 322 16.18 -7.61 -8.87
C TRP A 322 17.41 -8.45 -8.51
N PHE A 323 17.38 -9.73 -8.88
CA PHE A 323 18.46 -10.66 -8.63
C PHE A 323 19.76 -10.27 -9.35
N ARG A 324 19.65 -9.82 -10.60
CA ARG A 324 20.76 -9.27 -11.39
C ARG A 324 21.41 -8.10 -10.66
N GLU A 325 20.63 -7.13 -10.19
CA GLU A 325 21.18 -5.96 -9.49
C GLU A 325 21.81 -6.35 -8.14
N MET A 326 21.16 -7.20 -7.34
CA MET A 326 21.75 -7.65 -6.07
C MET A 326 23.07 -8.41 -6.25
N LYS A 327 23.21 -9.19 -7.33
CA LYS A 327 24.48 -9.80 -7.73
C LYS A 327 25.52 -8.76 -8.16
N ARG A 328 25.10 -7.76 -8.94
CA ARG A 328 25.97 -6.67 -9.40
C ARG A 328 26.53 -5.86 -8.25
N TYR A 329 25.73 -5.62 -7.22
CA TYR A 329 26.15 -4.91 -6.00
C TYR A 329 26.88 -5.80 -4.99
N GLY A 330 27.10 -7.09 -5.30
CA GLY A 330 27.81 -8.02 -4.42
C GLY A 330 27.01 -8.46 -3.18
N MET A 331 25.71 -8.19 -3.14
CA MET A 331 24.82 -8.56 -2.03
C MET A 331 24.36 -10.02 -2.12
N VAL A 332 24.42 -10.60 -3.33
CA VAL A 332 24.14 -12.01 -3.59
C VAL A 332 25.30 -12.64 -4.35
N PRO A 333 25.86 -13.78 -3.90
CA PRO A 333 26.92 -14.47 -4.62
C PRO A 333 26.50 -14.93 -6.02
N GLN A 334 27.43 -14.95 -6.97
CA GLN A 334 27.15 -15.30 -8.37
C GLN A 334 26.59 -16.72 -8.55
N CYS A 335 26.93 -17.65 -7.66
CA CYS A 335 26.49 -19.05 -7.70
C CYS A 335 25.07 -19.28 -7.16
N VAL A 336 24.51 -18.34 -6.38
CA VAL A 336 23.16 -18.46 -5.83
C VAL A 336 22.15 -18.36 -6.96
N LYS A 337 21.06 -19.13 -6.90
CA LYS A 337 19.93 -19.04 -7.83
C LYS A 337 18.75 -18.28 -7.21
N PRO A 338 17.83 -17.72 -8.01
CA PRO A 338 16.68 -16.99 -7.47
C PRO A 338 15.85 -17.78 -6.45
N GLU A 339 15.62 -19.07 -6.70
CA GLU A 339 14.87 -19.97 -5.83
C GLU A 339 15.52 -20.21 -4.45
N ASP A 340 16.83 -19.94 -4.33
CA ASP A 340 17.58 -20.09 -3.08
C ASP A 340 17.50 -18.82 -2.21
N VAL A 341 16.93 -17.72 -2.71
CA VAL A 341 16.76 -16.48 -1.95
C VAL A 341 15.57 -16.62 -1.01
N THR A 342 15.86 -16.71 0.28
CA THR A 342 14.82 -16.90 1.31
C THR A 342 14.37 -15.59 1.96
N ASP A 343 15.18 -14.53 1.92
CA ASP A 343 14.87 -13.24 2.55
C ASP A 343 15.42 -12.04 1.76
N ALA A 344 14.58 -11.50 0.88
CA ALA A 344 14.91 -10.29 0.13
C ALA A 344 15.03 -9.05 1.01
N TYR A 345 14.35 -9.01 2.17
CA TYR A 345 14.40 -7.86 3.08
C TYR A 345 15.77 -7.78 3.75
N ALA A 346 16.33 -8.89 4.21
CA ALA A 346 17.67 -8.93 4.79
C ALA A 346 18.75 -8.51 3.77
N ILE A 347 18.66 -9.02 2.54
CA ILE A 347 19.59 -8.65 1.45
C ILE A 347 19.53 -7.15 1.15
N GLU A 348 18.32 -6.58 1.07
CA GLU A 348 18.17 -5.13 0.86
C GLU A 348 18.69 -4.32 2.05
N GLN A 349 18.49 -4.79 3.30
CA GLN A 349 19.07 -4.13 4.47
C GLN A 349 20.60 -4.09 4.42
N ASP A 350 21.24 -5.18 4.01
CA ASP A 350 22.70 -5.21 3.84
C ASP A 350 23.15 -4.31 2.69
N TYR A 351 22.38 -4.25 1.60
CA TYR A 351 22.59 -3.28 0.52
C TYR A 351 22.57 -1.84 1.06
N TRP A 352 21.55 -1.44 1.83
CA TRP A 352 21.48 -0.08 2.39
C TRP A 352 22.63 0.23 3.34
N ARG A 353 23.02 -0.73 4.19
CA ARG A 353 24.17 -0.59 5.10
C ARG A 353 25.49 -0.44 4.37
N SER A 354 25.65 -1.08 3.22
CA SER A 354 26.86 -0.96 2.40
C SER A 354 27.08 0.48 1.90
N LEU A 355 26.02 1.29 1.83
CA LEU A 355 26.06 2.70 1.41
C LEU A 355 26.30 3.66 2.58
N TRP A 356 26.34 3.18 3.83
CA TRP A 356 26.57 4.04 4.98
C TRP A 356 28.00 4.55 5.00
N PRO A 357 28.23 5.84 5.34
CA PRO A 357 29.57 6.38 5.49
C PRO A 357 30.37 5.55 6.47
N GLN A 358 31.44 4.93 5.99
CA GLN A 358 32.41 4.29 6.87
C GLN A 358 33.23 5.39 7.55
N PRO A 359 33.48 5.31 8.87
CA PRO A 359 34.44 6.20 9.49
C PRO A 359 35.78 6.03 8.78
N THR A 360 36.25 7.04 8.06
CA THR A 360 37.58 6.99 7.47
C THR A 360 38.58 6.91 8.63
N ALA A 361 39.38 5.84 8.65
CA ALA A 361 40.56 5.75 9.50
C ALA A 361 41.65 6.70 8.97
N GLN A 362 41.36 8.00 8.83
CA GLN A 362 42.33 9.06 8.49
C GLN A 362 41.66 10.45 8.59
N ALA A 363 41.48 10.93 9.81
CA ALA A 363 41.32 12.36 10.10
C ALA A 363 42.31 12.81 11.18
N SER A 364 43.49 12.17 11.25
CA SER A 364 44.64 12.70 11.98
C SER A 364 45.63 13.26 10.96
N ARG A 365 46.01 14.53 11.14
CA ARG A 365 47.00 15.33 10.38
C ARG A 365 46.40 16.21 9.28
N LEU A 366 45.71 17.27 9.69
CA LEU A 366 45.99 18.58 9.10
C LEU A 366 47.27 19.11 9.79
N PRO A 367 48.34 19.47 9.07
CA PRO A 367 49.48 20.12 9.70
C PRO A 367 49.03 21.50 10.18
N ALA A 368 49.36 21.81 11.44
CA ALA A 368 49.18 23.13 12.01
C ALA A 368 49.79 24.17 11.06
N ALA A 369 49.00 25.18 10.71
CA ALA A 369 49.50 26.35 10.00
C ALA A 369 50.71 26.90 10.76
N ARG A 370 51.83 27.05 10.06
CA ARG A 370 53.00 27.76 10.59
C ARG A 370 52.63 29.23 10.70
N ASN A 371 52.85 29.79 11.90
CA ASN A 371 52.76 31.21 12.22
C ASN A 371 53.63 32.07 11.30
#